data_AF-A0A954W1X5-F1
#
_entry.id   AF-A0A954W1X5-F1
#
_cell.length_a   1.000
_cell.length_b   1.000
_cell.length_c   1.000
_cell.angle_alpha   90.00
_cell.angle_beta   90.00
_cell.angle_gamma   90.00
#
_symmetry.space_group_name_H-M   'P 1'
#
loop_
_entity.id
_entity.type
_entity.pdbx_description
1 polymer ?
#
loop_
_entity_poly.entity_id
_entity_poly.type
_entity_poly.pdbx_seq_one_letter_code
_entity_poly.pdbx_strand_id
1 'polypeptide(L)' 'MTIVKPSFILDFGKSSLYFKPEYPSDAEEHYQKQLEETFGEYLPQVELALSVLESFGIFYIDASGNNIKVNGLPLELD' A
#
# COMPACT_ATOMS: atom_id res chain seq x y z
N MET A 1 -12.46 1.79 29.50
CA MET A 1 -12.42 2.30 28.11
C MET A 1 -11.07 1.97 27.54
N THR A 2 -10.98 0.90 26.76
CA THR A 2 -9.74 0.55 26.07
C THR A 2 -9.69 1.40 24.81
N ILE A 3 -8.78 2.37 24.75
CA ILE A 3 -8.51 3.09 23.51
C ILE A 3 -7.83 2.07 22.59
N VAL A 4 -8.61 1.48 21.69
CA VAL A 4 -8.07 0.70 20.57
C VAL A 4 -7.45 1.73 19.64
N LYS A 5 -6.13 1.95 19.74
CA LYS A 5 -5.42 2.71 18.72
C LYS A 5 -5.67 1.98 17.40
N PRO A 6 -6.23 2.63 16.36
CA PRO A 6 -6.30 1.99 15.06
C PRO A 6 -4.86 1.67 14.66
N SER A 7 -4.58 0.40 14.34
CA SER A 7 -3.22 -0.10 14.11
C SER A 7 -2.53 0.56 12.91
N PHE A 8 -3.23 1.42 12.17
CA PHE A 8 -2.74 2.11 10.99
C PHE A 8 -3.60 3.35 10.74
N ILE A 9 -2.96 4.50 10.58
CA ILE A 9 -3.55 5.66 9.90
C ILE A 9 -3.18 5.48 8.43
N LEU A 10 -4.16 5.17 7.58
CA LEU A 10 -3.97 5.19 6.13
C LEU A 10 -4.12 6.65 5.66
N ASP A 11 -3.04 7.24 5.14
CA ASP A 11 -3.04 8.58 4.58
C ASP A 11 -3.39 8.55 3.09
N PHE A 12 -4.64 8.89 2.76
CA PHE A 12 -5.16 8.89 1.39
C PHE A 12 -4.72 10.09 0.53
N GLY A 13 -3.69 10.84 0.94
CA GLY A 13 -3.26 12.09 0.29
C GLY A 13 -3.05 12.05 -1.23
N LYS A 14 -2.92 10.85 -1.83
CA LYS A 14 -2.87 10.64 -3.29
C LYS A 14 -3.71 9.46 -3.77
N SER A 15 -4.78 9.06 -3.09
CA SER A 15 -5.62 7.97 -3.59
C SER A 15 -6.64 8.47 -4.62
N SER A 16 -6.85 7.70 -5.69
CA SER A 16 -7.98 7.90 -6.60
C SER A 16 -9.15 6.99 -6.22
N LEU A 17 -10.38 7.47 -6.43
CA LEU A 17 -11.59 6.68 -6.27
C LEU A 17 -12.20 6.38 -7.65
N TYR A 18 -12.61 5.13 -7.85
CA TYR A 18 -13.41 4.64 -8.98
C TYR A 18 -12.70 4.50 -10.34
N PHE A 19 -11.46 4.99 -10.49
CA PHE A 19 -10.68 4.78 -11.71
C PHE A 19 -9.22 4.50 -11.42
N LYS A 20 -8.69 3.42 -12.02
CA LYS A 20 -7.26 3.12 -12.03
C LYS A 20 -6.58 4.19 -12.90
N PRO A 21 -5.58 4.92 -12.39
CA PRO A 21 -4.83 5.82 -13.23
C PRO A 21 -4.04 5.04 -14.28
N GLU A 22 -4.03 5.54 -15.51
CA GLU A 22 -3.18 4.99 -16.57
C GLU A 22 -1.79 5.62 -16.46
N TYR A 23 -0.77 4.78 -16.27
CA TYR A 23 0.62 5.20 -16.26
C TYR A 23 1.37 4.63 -17.47
N PRO A 24 2.37 5.37 -17.99
CA PRO A 24 3.36 4.79 -18.90
C PRO A 24 4.04 3.55 -18.29
N SER A 25 4.39 2.56 -19.12
CA SER A 25 4.94 1.28 -18.64
C SER A 25 6.26 1.44 -17.87
N ASP A 26 7.10 2.40 -18.26
CA ASP A 26 8.35 2.74 -17.57
C ASP A 26 8.09 3.32 -16.17
N ALA A 27 6.99 4.07 -16.00
CA ALA A 27 6.56 4.57 -14.70
C ALA A 27 6.03 3.44 -13.80
N GLU A 28 5.31 2.46 -14.35
CA GLU A 28 4.86 1.28 -13.61
C GLU A 28 6.03 0.40 -13.15
N GLU A 29 6.99 0.11 -14.03
CA GLU A 29 8.20 -0.66 -13.69
C GLU A 29 9.03 0.04 -12.60
N HIS A 30 9.21 1.36 -12.74
CA HIS A 30 9.94 2.14 -11.75
C HIS A 30 9.23 2.17 -10.40
N TYR A 31 7.90 2.27 -10.40
CA TYR A 31 7.09 2.20 -9.19
C TYR A 31 7.22 0.83 -8.50
N GLN A 32 7.09 -0.27 -9.24
CA GLN A 32 7.25 -1.61 -8.69
C GLN A 32 8.64 -1.80 -8.05
N LYS A 33 9.69 -1.34 -8.73
CA LYS A 33 11.05 -1.39 -8.20
C LYS A 33 11.20 -0.58 -6.91
N GLN A 34 10.56 0.59 -6.81
CA GLN A 34 10.56 1.37 -5.57
C GLN A 34 9.84 0.64 -4.43
N LEU A 35 8.75 -0.08 -4.72
CA LEU A 35 8.06 -0.89 -3.72
C LEU A 35 8.95 -2.03 -3.20
N GLU A 36 9.63 -2.74 -4.11
CA GLU A 36 10.59 -3.80 -3.78
C GLU A 36 11.73 -3.27 -2.90
N GLU A 37 12.35 -2.15 -3.28
CA GLU A 37 13.43 -1.52 -2.52
C GLU A 37 12.98 -1.02 -1.13
N THR A 38 11.73 -0.56 -1.03
CA THR A 38 11.19 0.05 0.21
C THR A 38 10.72 -1.00 1.21
N PHE A 39 10.00 -2.02 0.74
CA PHE A 39 9.30 -2.97 1.62
C PHE A 39 9.97 -4.34 1.69
N GLY A 40 10.83 -4.70 0.73
CA GLY A 40 11.61 -5.94 0.76
C GLY A 40 10.75 -7.17 1.03
N GLU A 41 11.03 -7.87 2.14
CA GLU A 41 10.28 -9.06 2.56
C GLU A 41 8.80 -8.81 2.87
N TYR A 42 8.41 -7.56 3.19
CA TYR A 42 7.03 -7.19 3.51
C TYR A 42 6.20 -6.77 2.29
N LEU A 43 6.82 -6.77 1.09
CA LEU A 43 6.13 -6.38 -0.14
C LEU A 43 4.83 -7.18 -0.37
N PRO A 44 4.79 -8.52 -0.20
CA PRO A 44 3.55 -9.28 -0.42
C PRO A 44 2.38 -8.82 0.46
N GLN A 45 2.65 -8.45 1.72
CA GLN A 45 1.64 -7.93 2.65
C GLN A 45 1.15 -6.54 2.22
N VAL A 46 2.06 -5.70 1.73
CA VAL A 46 1.71 -4.37 1.20
C VAL A 46 0.87 -4.52 -0.07
N GLU A 47 1.26 -5.38 -1.01
CA GLU A 47 0.49 -5.66 -2.23
C GLU A 47 -0.90 -6.21 -1.91
N LEU A 48 -1.02 -7.09 -0.91
CA LEU A 48 -2.31 -7.56 -0.43
C LEU A 48 -3.17 -6.39 0.07
N ALA A 49 -2.63 -5.53 0.93
CA ALA A 49 -3.36 -4.36 1.43
C ALA A 49 -3.80 -3.41 0.30
N LEU A 50 -2.92 -3.15 -0.67
CA LEU A 50 -3.24 -2.35 -1.85
C LEU A 50 -4.34 -3.00 -2.69
N SER A 51 -4.26 -4.31 -2.95
CA SER A 51 -5.29 -5.04 -3.72
C SER A 51 -6.66 -5.04 -3.03
N VAL A 52 -6.69 -5.09 -1.69
CA VAL A 52 -7.94 -4.95 -0.92
C VAL A 52 -8.52 -3.55 -1.13
N LEU A 53 -7.71 -2.49 -1.08
CA LEU A 53 -8.18 -1.13 -1.38
C LEU A 53 -8.71 -1.02 -2.81
N GLU A 54 -8.00 -1.59 -3.78
CA GLU A 54 -8.44 -1.61 -5.19
C GLU A 54 -9.78 -2.31 -5.36
N SER A 55 -10.07 -3.36 -4.58
CA SER A 55 -11.36 -4.05 -4.61
C SER A 55 -12.54 -3.15 -4.17
N PHE A 56 -12.27 -2.11 -3.38
CA PHE A 56 -13.23 -1.07 -3.02
C PHE A 56 -13.23 0.12 -4.00
N GLY A 57 -12.48 0.02 -5.10
CA GLY A 57 -12.28 1.11 -6.05
C GLY A 57 -11.35 2.21 -5.54
N ILE A 58 -10.54 1.94 -4.52
CA ILE A 58 -9.55 2.87 -3.97
C ILE A 58 -8.18 2.51 -4.55
N PHE A 59 -7.66 3.37 -5.43
CA PHE A 59 -6.35 3.19 -6.04
C PHE A 59 -5.33 4.04 -5.27
N TYR A 60 -4.49 3.40 -4.47
CA TYR A 60 -3.55 4.07 -3.59
C TYR A 60 -2.20 4.27 -4.28
N ILE A 61 -1.96 5.49 -4.75
CA ILE A 61 -0.85 5.80 -5.68
C ILE A 61 0.48 6.05 -4.95
N ASP A 62 0.44 6.39 -3.66
CA ASP A 62 1.63 6.81 -2.89
C ASP A 62 2.03 5.79 -1.83
N ALA A 63 2.24 4.55 -2.25
CA ALA A 63 2.72 3.47 -1.41
C ALA A 63 4.23 3.61 -1.12
N SER A 64 4.60 4.64 -0.35
CA SER A 64 5.98 4.86 0.09
C SER A 64 6.17 4.47 1.55
N GLY A 65 7.41 4.26 1.98
CA GLY A 65 7.76 3.97 3.38
C GLY A 65 7.44 5.13 4.36
N ASN A 66 7.11 6.31 3.84
CA ASN A 66 6.58 7.42 4.63
C ASN A 66 5.10 7.23 4.97
N ASN A 67 4.34 6.61 4.07
CA ASN A 67 2.89 6.49 4.19
C ASN A 67 2.44 5.10 4.66
N ILE A 68 3.27 4.07 4.46
CA ILE A 68 3.00 2.70 4.90
C ILE A 68 4.06 2.31 5.92
N LYS A 69 3.60 1.86 7.10
CA LYS A 69 4.45 1.29 8.14
C LYS A 69 4.12 -0.18 8.29
N VAL A 70 5.12 -1.04 8.08
CA VAL A 70 4.99 -2.50 8.15
C VAL A 70 5.18 -3.07 9.57
N ASN A 71 5.48 -2.21 10.55
CA ASN A 71 5.69 -2.63 11.93
C ASN A 71 4.43 -3.30 12.51
N GLY A 72 4.56 -4.54 12.97
CA GLY A 72 3.48 -5.29 13.60
C GLY A 72 2.63 -6.14 12.64
N LEU A 73 2.99 -6.21 11.36
CA LEU A 73 2.43 -7.21 10.45
C LEU A 73 3.08 -8.58 10.76
N PRO A 74 2.28 -9.66 10.95
CA PRO A 74 2.84 -10.99 11.04
C PRO A 74 3.57 -11.35 9.73
N LEU A 75 4.73 -11.97 9.84
CA LEU A 75 5.54 -12.42 8.70
C LEU A 75 4.84 -13.53 7.89
N GLU A 76 3.83 -14.18 8.48
CA GLU A 76 3.05 -15.26 7.87
C GLU A 76 1.59 -14.80 7.73
N LEU A 77 1.13 -14.71 6.49
CA LEU A 77 -0.29 -14.68 6.15
C LEU A 77 -0.62 -16.07 5.59
N ASP A 78 -1.24 -16.91 6.42
CA ASP A 78 -1.79 -18.22 6.01
C ASP A 78 -2.93 -18.06 4.98
#